data_AF-A0A2R7J003-F1
#
_entry.id   AF-A0A2R7J003-F1
#
_cell.length_a   1.000
_cell.length_b   1.000
_cell.length_c   1.000
_cell.angle_alpha   90.00
_cell.angle_beta   90.00
_cell.angle_gamma   90.00
#
_symmetry.space_group_name_H-M   'P 1'
#
loop_
_entity.id
_entity.type
_entity.pdbx_description
1 polymer ?
#
loop_
_entity_poly.entity_id
_entity_poly.type
_entity_poly.pdbx_seq_one_letter_code
_entity_poly.pdbx_strand_id
1 'polypeptide(L)'
;AELLEHQLIVRTKDIAQGPLSARVASLFILAGEPARALAAIRATEANAYPDAMLWDRHRVEAVALDQLGRTNEAMAVLQEVPDGLAIRGELYWKRRDWKALAAVTEPTLTGGEKMTDVMQAKVLRYAIALAMLGREDALARLNARYRAAFGKLPTAATFEALTAAIGAIDPATVSAAMAAIPSASPAGDIADLVDAAPAVAPPAG
;
A
#
# COMPACT_ATOMS: atom_id res chain seq x y z
N ALA A 1 21.82 -35.20 24.69
CA ALA A 1 22.37 -34.38 23.58
C ALA A 1 21.47 -34.48 22.35
N GLU A 2 21.13 -35.69 21.89
CA GLU A 2 20.32 -35.95 20.68
C GLU A 2 18.96 -35.23 20.63
N LEU A 3 18.21 -35.17 21.74
CA LEU A 3 16.92 -34.44 21.79
C LEU A 3 17.09 -32.94 21.57
N LEU A 4 18.11 -32.32 22.16
CA LEU A 4 18.39 -30.89 22.02
C LEU A 4 18.89 -30.55 20.62
N GLU A 5 19.72 -31.43 20.04
CA GLU A 5 20.18 -31.31 18.65
C GLU A 5 19.00 -31.43 17.66
N HIS A 6 18.11 -32.40 17.86
CA HIS A 6 16.90 -32.55 17.06
C HIS A 6 16.01 -31.30 17.16
N GLN A 7 15.78 -30.79 18.38
CA GLN A 7 15.01 -29.55 18.60
C GLN A 7 15.65 -28.34 17.93
N LEU A 8 16.99 -28.25 17.96
CA LEU A 8 17.72 -27.18 17.28
C LEU A 8 17.53 -27.24 15.76
N ILE A 9 17.66 -28.43 15.16
CA ILE A 9 17.48 -28.63 13.71
C ILE A 9 16.05 -28.31 13.29
N VAL A 10 15.05 -28.82 14.01
CA VAL A 10 13.63 -28.58 13.72
C VAL A 10 13.32 -27.09 13.79
N ARG A 11 13.68 -26.40 14.87
CA ARG A 11 13.46 -24.95 14.97
C ARG A 11 14.18 -24.16 13.89
N THR A 12 15.40 -24.54 13.54
CA THR A 12 16.15 -23.88 12.45
C THR A 12 15.41 -24.01 11.12
N LYS A 13 14.88 -25.20 10.82
CA LYS A 13 14.07 -25.45 9.63
C LYS A 13 12.78 -24.62 9.65
N ASP A 14 12.07 -24.59 10.78
CA ASP A 14 10.81 -23.86 10.92
C ASP A 14 11.02 -22.36 10.72
N ILE A 15 12.07 -21.78 11.32
CA ILE A 15 12.46 -20.37 11.15
C ILE A 15 12.77 -20.07 9.69
N ALA A 16 13.52 -20.95 9.00
CA ALA A 16 13.85 -20.77 7.59
C ALA A 16 12.62 -20.77 6.66
N GLN A 17 11.49 -21.37 7.07
CA GLN A 17 10.25 -21.34 6.31
C GLN A 17 9.57 -19.95 6.32
N GLY A 18 9.87 -19.08 7.28
CA GLY A 18 9.23 -17.76 7.40
C GLY A 18 9.46 -16.88 6.16
N PRO A 19 10.71 -16.55 5.82
CA PRO A 19 11.01 -15.76 4.61
C PRO A 19 10.62 -16.48 3.31
N LEU A 20 10.76 -17.81 3.26
CA LEU A 20 10.44 -18.60 2.07
C LEU A 20 8.94 -18.58 1.75
N SER A 21 8.09 -18.77 2.76
CA SER A 21 6.63 -18.74 2.60
C SER A 21 6.13 -17.37 2.15
N ALA A 22 6.65 -16.28 2.68
CA ALA A 22 6.34 -14.92 2.22
C ALA A 22 6.71 -14.75 0.73
N ARG A 23 7.91 -15.19 0.33
CA ARG A 23 8.35 -15.11 -1.07
C ARG A 23 7.49 -15.95 -2.02
N VAL A 24 7.15 -17.17 -1.62
CA VAL A 24 6.25 -18.05 -2.39
C VAL A 24 4.86 -17.44 -2.51
N ALA A 25 4.34 -16.87 -1.43
CA ALA A 25 3.05 -16.18 -1.44
C ALA A 25 3.05 -14.97 -2.38
N SER A 26 4.11 -14.16 -2.38
CA SER A 26 4.27 -13.04 -3.33
C SER A 26 4.25 -13.52 -4.79
N LEU A 27 4.93 -14.63 -5.10
CA LEU A 27 4.91 -15.21 -6.45
C LEU A 27 3.49 -15.66 -6.84
N PHE A 28 2.72 -16.24 -5.93
CA PHE A 28 1.33 -16.58 -6.19
C PHE A 28 0.45 -15.35 -6.43
N ILE A 29 0.66 -14.26 -5.68
CA ILE A 29 -0.05 -12.99 -5.93
C ILE A 29 0.27 -12.46 -7.33
N LEU A 30 1.55 -12.44 -7.71
CA LEU A 30 1.98 -12.00 -9.04
C LEU A 30 1.44 -12.89 -10.17
N ALA A 31 1.21 -14.17 -9.89
CA ALA A 31 0.56 -15.10 -10.81
C ALA A 31 -0.98 -14.98 -10.84
N GLY A 32 -1.56 -14.06 -10.07
CA GLY A 32 -3.00 -13.87 -9.98
C GLY A 32 -3.72 -14.95 -9.15
N GLU A 33 -3.00 -15.64 -8.27
CA GLU A 33 -3.48 -16.75 -7.44
C GLU A 33 -3.49 -16.41 -5.92
N PRO A 34 -4.19 -15.35 -5.46
CA PRO A 34 -4.12 -14.89 -4.08
C PRO A 34 -4.62 -15.93 -3.05
N ALA A 35 -5.52 -16.84 -3.45
CA ALA A 35 -5.94 -17.95 -2.58
C ALA A 35 -4.79 -18.91 -2.26
N ARG A 36 -3.91 -19.19 -3.23
CA ARG A 36 -2.72 -20.02 -3.03
C ARG A 36 -1.66 -19.29 -2.22
N ALA A 37 -1.56 -17.97 -2.36
CA ALA A 37 -0.72 -17.15 -1.50
C ALA A 37 -1.11 -17.29 -0.02
N LEU A 38 -2.40 -17.15 0.30
CA LEU A 38 -2.89 -17.35 1.68
C LEU A 38 -2.67 -18.78 2.18
N ALA A 39 -2.88 -19.79 1.33
CA ALA A 39 -2.61 -21.17 1.71
C ALA A 39 -1.14 -21.40 2.07
N ALA A 40 -0.20 -20.80 1.32
CA ALA A 40 1.23 -20.90 1.59
C ALA A 40 1.64 -20.24 2.93
N ILE A 41 1.06 -19.07 3.24
CA ILE A 41 1.26 -18.41 4.54
C ILE A 41 0.72 -19.30 5.67
N ARG A 42 -0.54 -19.76 5.56
CA ARG A 42 -1.21 -20.57 6.59
C ARG A 42 -0.54 -21.92 6.84
N ALA A 43 0.00 -22.57 5.81
CA ALA A 43 0.70 -23.85 5.93
C ALA A 43 1.91 -23.80 6.89
N THR A 44 2.37 -22.61 7.27
CA THR A 44 3.53 -22.38 8.13
C THR A 44 3.20 -21.51 9.35
N GLU A 45 1.92 -21.24 9.63
CA GLU A 45 1.51 -20.29 10.69
C GLU A 45 1.76 -20.79 12.11
N ALA A 46 1.82 -22.12 12.31
CA ALA A 46 2.06 -22.73 13.62
C ALA A 46 3.51 -22.55 14.12
N ASN A 47 4.42 -22.11 13.24
CA ASN A 47 5.83 -21.89 13.57
C ASN A 47 6.00 -20.59 14.36
N ALA A 48 6.89 -20.61 15.36
CA ALA A 48 7.25 -19.41 16.10
C ALA A 48 8.27 -18.59 15.29
N TYR A 49 7.85 -17.40 14.83
CA TYR A 49 8.70 -16.48 14.07
C TYR A 49 9.04 -15.23 14.86
N PRO A 50 10.23 -14.63 14.65
CA PRO A 50 10.50 -13.27 15.08
C PRO A 50 9.55 -12.27 14.42
N ASP A 51 9.25 -11.17 15.12
CA ASP A 51 8.30 -10.13 14.66
C ASP A 51 8.59 -9.63 13.25
N ALA A 52 9.86 -9.41 12.91
CA ALA A 52 10.25 -8.96 11.57
C ALA A 52 9.77 -9.93 10.46
N MET A 53 9.88 -11.25 10.69
CA MET A 53 9.40 -12.25 9.73
C MET A 53 7.87 -12.31 9.71
N LEU A 54 7.21 -12.11 10.86
CA LEU A 54 5.75 -12.02 10.92
C LEU A 54 5.25 -10.81 10.14
N TRP A 55 5.89 -9.65 10.28
CA TRP A 55 5.53 -8.46 9.51
C TRP A 55 5.68 -8.70 8.01
N ASP A 56 6.77 -9.33 7.55
CA ASP A 56 6.95 -9.64 6.12
C ASP A 56 5.83 -10.53 5.59
N ARG A 57 5.42 -11.53 6.37
CA ARG A 57 4.29 -12.40 6.06
C ARG A 57 2.96 -11.64 6.06
N HIS A 58 2.71 -10.80 7.05
CA HIS A 58 1.50 -10.02 7.20
C HIS A 58 1.29 -9.01 6.06
N ARG A 59 2.37 -8.40 5.54
CA ARG A 59 2.28 -7.53 4.35
C ARG A 59 1.72 -8.28 3.14
N VAL A 60 2.27 -9.45 2.85
CA VAL A 60 1.85 -10.30 1.72
C VAL A 60 0.46 -10.89 1.96
N GLU A 61 0.17 -11.32 3.18
CA GLU A 61 -1.16 -11.81 3.59
C GLU A 61 -2.23 -10.75 3.38
N ALA A 62 -1.98 -9.51 3.82
CA ALA A 62 -2.93 -8.42 3.65
C ALA A 62 -3.25 -8.13 2.18
N VAL A 63 -2.25 -8.17 1.30
CA VAL A 63 -2.49 -8.01 -0.15
C VAL A 63 -3.34 -9.15 -0.69
N ALA A 64 -3.03 -10.40 -0.35
CA ALA A 64 -3.81 -11.55 -0.79
C ALA A 64 -5.25 -11.53 -0.24
N LEU A 65 -5.44 -11.11 1.02
CA LEU A 65 -6.77 -10.91 1.62
C LEU A 65 -7.56 -9.85 0.85
N ASP A 66 -6.97 -8.70 0.55
CA ASP A 66 -7.66 -7.63 -0.18
C ASP A 66 -8.04 -8.05 -1.61
N GLN A 67 -7.15 -8.74 -2.34
CA GLN A 67 -7.45 -9.26 -3.68
C GLN A 67 -8.58 -10.30 -3.69
N LEU A 68 -8.81 -10.99 -2.57
CA LEU A 68 -9.94 -11.91 -2.38
C LEU A 68 -11.20 -11.20 -1.86
N GLY A 69 -11.20 -9.87 -1.77
CA GLY A 69 -12.31 -9.08 -1.27
C GLY A 69 -12.46 -9.08 0.26
N ARG A 70 -11.51 -9.68 1.00
CA ARG A 70 -11.49 -9.74 2.47
C ARG A 70 -10.79 -8.50 3.06
N THR A 71 -11.19 -7.32 2.59
CA THR A 71 -10.50 -6.05 2.88
C THR A 71 -10.44 -5.72 4.38
N ASN A 72 -11.50 -5.97 5.14
CA ASN A 72 -11.49 -5.68 6.59
C ASN A 72 -10.43 -6.50 7.33
N GLU A 73 -10.23 -7.75 6.93
CA GLU A 73 -9.19 -8.62 7.49
C GLU A 73 -7.80 -8.13 7.07
N ALA A 74 -7.62 -7.72 5.81
CA ALA A 74 -6.38 -7.11 5.35
C ALA A 74 -6.01 -5.87 6.18
N MET A 75 -6.98 -4.99 6.46
CA MET A 75 -6.76 -3.81 7.29
C MET A 75 -6.39 -4.16 8.73
N ALA A 76 -6.97 -5.22 9.29
CA ALA A 76 -6.66 -5.70 10.64
C ALA A 76 -5.24 -6.26 10.73
N VAL A 77 -4.84 -7.10 9.76
CA VAL A 77 -3.47 -7.66 9.68
C VAL A 77 -2.42 -6.56 9.62
N LEU A 78 -2.70 -5.44 8.94
CA LEU A 78 -1.78 -4.31 8.80
C LEU A 78 -1.70 -3.38 10.03
N GLN A 79 -2.52 -3.57 11.07
CA GLN A 79 -2.48 -2.71 12.26
C GLN A 79 -1.16 -2.85 13.04
N GLU A 80 -0.65 -4.08 13.12
CA GLU A 80 0.54 -4.44 13.88
C GLU A 80 1.85 -4.36 13.06
N VAL A 81 1.76 -3.95 11.79
CA VAL A 81 2.90 -3.86 10.88
C VAL A 81 3.45 -2.42 10.90
N PRO A 82 4.75 -2.19 11.18
CA PRO A 82 5.31 -0.84 11.36
C PRO A 82 5.03 0.14 10.20
N ASP A 83 5.10 -0.33 8.95
CA ASP A 83 4.82 0.38 7.71
C ASP A 83 3.42 0.09 7.15
N GLY A 84 2.56 -0.60 7.91
CA GLY A 84 1.23 -1.02 7.49
C GLY A 84 0.32 0.15 7.13
N LEU A 85 0.57 1.35 7.66
CA LEU A 85 -0.13 2.58 7.26
C LEU A 85 0.06 2.91 5.77
N ALA A 86 1.28 2.75 5.25
CA ALA A 86 1.57 3.02 3.84
C ALA A 86 0.84 2.01 2.93
N ILE A 87 0.86 0.73 3.30
CA ILE A 87 0.18 -0.34 2.55
C ILE A 87 -1.33 -0.13 2.55
N ARG A 88 -1.92 0.24 3.70
CA ARG A 88 -3.36 0.61 3.76
C ARG A 88 -3.69 1.76 2.81
N GLY A 89 -2.82 2.76 2.73
CA GLY A 89 -2.94 3.85 1.75
C GLY A 89 -2.98 3.36 0.30
N GLU A 90 -2.10 2.43 -0.08
CA GLU A 90 -2.12 1.82 -1.43
C GLU A 90 -3.41 1.06 -1.71
N LEU A 91 -3.86 0.24 -0.76
CA LEU A 91 -5.10 -0.51 -0.91
C LEU A 91 -6.31 0.42 -1.08
N TYR A 92 -6.42 1.49 -0.29
CA TYR A 92 -7.48 2.49 -0.46
C TYR A 92 -7.37 3.25 -1.78
N TRP A 93 -6.14 3.57 -2.22
CA TRP A 93 -5.89 4.18 -3.51
C TRP A 93 -6.37 3.29 -4.66
N LYS A 94 -5.97 2.01 -4.70
CA LYS A 94 -6.38 1.04 -5.71
C LYS A 94 -7.90 0.90 -5.77
N ARG A 95 -8.56 0.90 -4.61
CA ARG A 95 -10.02 0.75 -4.49
C ARG A 95 -10.80 2.06 -4.73
N ARG A 96 -10.11 3.18 -4.94
CA ARG A 96 -10.72 4.52 -5.04
C ARG A 96 -11.53 4.90 -3.79
N ASP A 97 -11.14 4.38 -2.62
CA ASP A 97 -11.71 4.80 -1.34
C ASP A 97 -11.05 6.10 -0.88
N TRP A 98 -11.47 7.21 -1.48
CA TRP A 98 -10.90 8.53 -1.23
C TRP A 98 -11.02 8.95 0.22
N LYS A 99 -12.11 8.57 0.89
CA LYS A 99 -12.36 8.94 2.29
C LYS A 99 -11.34 8.26 3.21
N ALA A 100 -11.16 6.95 3.06
CA ALA A 100 -10.21 6.21 3.87
C ALA A 100 -8.76 6.57 3.53
N LEU A 101 -8.45 6.79 2.24
CA LEU A 101 -7.14 7.26 1.79
C LEU A 101 -6.78 8.61 2.42
N ALA A 102 -7.71 9.57 2.41
CA ALA A 102 -7.48 10.89 2.99
C ALA A 102 -7.21 10.77 4.50
N ALA A 103 -8.03 9.99 5.22
CA ALA A 103 -7.92 9.81 6.66
C ALA A 103 -6.58 9.16 7.07
N VAL A 104 -6.09 8.17 6.31
CA VAL A 104 -4.82 7.50 6.61
C VAL A 104 -3.61 8.35 6.23
N THR A 105 -3.72 9.19 5.20
CA THR A 105 -2.60 9.97 4.67
C THR A 105 -2.36 11.26 5.43
N GLU A 106 -3.42 11.99 5.80
CA GLU A 106 -3.35 13.29 6.49
C GLU A 106 -2.36 13.34 7.68
N PRO A 107 -2.38 12.42 8.66
CA PRO A 107 -1.50 12.50 9.82
C PRO A 107 -0.01 12.35 9.47
N THR A 108 0.30 11.88 8.26
CA THR A 108 1.68 11.68 7.80
C THR A 108 2.24 12.87 7.03
N LEU A 109 1.43 13.90 6.74
CA LEU A 109 1.82 15.08 5.97
C LEU A 109 2.11 16.25 6.92
N THR A 110 3.23 16.13 7.65
CA THR A 110 3.60 17.06 8.72
C THR A 110 4.26 18.34 8.20
N GLY A 111 4.87 18.29 7.02
CA GLY A 111 5.59 19.41 6.42
C GLY A 111 7.08 19.38 6.77
N GLY A 112 7.91 20.00 5.92
CA GLY A 112 9.37 20.03 6.10
C GLY A 112 10.09 18.76 5.65
N GLU A 113 9.36 17.73 5.21
CA GLU A 113 9.95 16.54 4.61
C GLU A 113 10.64 16.87 3.29
N LYS A 114 11.72 16.14 2.97
CA LYS A 114 12.35 16.23 1.65
C LYS A 114 11.35 15.75 0.60
N MET A 115 11.18 16.53 -0.46
CA MET A 115 10.24 16.21 -1.54
C MET A 115 10.82 15.15 -2.50
N THR A 116 10.96 13.93 -2.00
CA THR A 116 11.30 12.72 -2.78
C THR A 116 10.14 12.34 -3.69
N ASP A 117 10.37 11.44 -4.65
CA ASP A 117 9.30 10.94 -5.53
C ASP A 117 8.15 10.28 -4.74
N VAL A 118 8.48 9.53 -3.69
CA VAL A 118 7.49 8.95 -2.76
C VAL A 118 6.67 10.05 -2.07
N MET A 119 7.33 11.11 -1.59
CA MET A 119 6.63 12.21 -0.92
C MET A 119 5.74 12.99 -1.90
N GLN A 120 6.21 13.22 -3.12
CA GLN A 120 5.42 13.84 -4.19
C GLN A 120 4.18 12.99 -4.50
N ALA A 121 4.35 11.68 -4.71
CA ALA A 121 3.25 10.77 -4.96
C ALA A 121 2.24 10.78 -3.82
N LYS A 122 2.71 10.76 -2.57
CA LYS A 122 1.84 10.82 -1.38
C LYS A 122 1.01 12.10 -1.33
N VAL A 123 1.63 13.26 -1.54
CA VAL A 123 0.94 14.56 -1.52
C VAL A 123 -0.06 14.68 -2.68
N LEU A 124 0.32 14.24 -3.89
CA LEU A 124 -0.55 14.30 -5.06
C LEU A 124 -1.76 13.36 -4.93
N ARG A 125 -1.55 12.13 -4.42
CA ARG A 125 -2.65 11.19 -4.15
C ARG A 125 -3.60 11.72 -3.08
N TYR A 126 -3.06 12.38 -2.04
CA TYR A 126 -3.88 13.06 -1.04
C TYR A 126 -4.67 14.22 -1.63
N ALA A 127 -4.06 15.06 -2.46
CA ALA A 127 -4.73 16.14 -3.18
C ALA A 127 -5.89 15.60 -4.05
N ILE A 128 -5.66 14.51 -4.78
CA ILE A 128 -6.72 13.85 -5.57
C ILE A 128 -7.84 13.33 -4.65
N ALA A 129 -7.51 12.71 -3.52
CA ALA A 129 -8.53 12.25 -2.57
C ALA A 129 -9.39 13.41 -2.06
N LEU A 130 -8.76 14.54 -1.69
CA LEU A 130 -9.47 15.74 -1.23
C LEU A 130 -10.34 16.35 -2.34
N ALA A 131 -9.83 16.41 -3.57
CA ALA A 131 -10.54 16.83 -4.77
C ALA A 131 -11.80 16.00 -5.01
N MET A 132 -11.67 14.68 -5.01
CA MET A 132 -12.77 13.75 -5.21
C MET A 132 -13.82 13.82 -4.08
N LEU A 133 -13.44 14.28 -2.89
CA LEU A 133 -14.33 14.50 -1.75
C LEU A 133 -14.89 15.93 -1.65
N GLY A 134 -14.52 16.84 -2.57
CA GLY A 134 -14.92 18.25 -2.53
C GLY A 134 -14.44 19.00 -1.28
N ARG A 135 -13.23 18.68 -0.79
CA ARG A 135 -12.67 19.25 0.46
C ARG A 135 -11.80 20.47 0.16
N GLU A 136 -12.41 21.54 -0.33
CA GLU A 136 -11.73 22.76 -0.79
C GLU A 136 -10.85 23.42 0.29
N ASP A 137 -11.37 23.58 1.52
CA ASP A 137 -10.57 24.15 2.62
C ASP A 137 -9.31 23.34 2.92
N ALA A 138 -9.39 22.01 2.79
CA ALA A 138 -8.24 21.12 2.99
C ALA A 138 -7.25 21.23 1.83
N LEU A 139 -7.72 21.36 0.58
CA LEU A 139 -6.88 21.63 -0.59
C LEU A 139 -6.13 22.97 -0.45
N ALA A 140 -6.81 24.03 0.00
CA ALA A 140 -6.20 25.33 0.23
C ALA A 140 -5.09 25.26 1.29
N ARG A 141 -5.33 24.55 2.41
CA ARG A 141 -4.30 24.29 3.42
C ARG A 141 -3.13 23.47 2.87
N LEU A 142 -3.42 22.47 2.04
CA LEU A 142 -2.39 21.65 1.40
C LEU A 142 -1.53 22.47 0.44
N ASN A 143 -2.14 23.32 -0.39
CA ASN A 143 -1.45 24.26 -1.27
C ASN A 143 -0.51 25.16 -0.48
N ALA A 144 -1.05 25.84 0.55
CA ALA A 144 -0.28 26.76 1.38
C ALA A 144 0.95 26.07 2.01
N ARG A 145 0.81 24.80 2.41
CA ARG A 145 1.89 24.02 3.01
C ARG A 145 2.97 23.59 2.00
N TYR A 146 2.57 23.10 0.82
CA TYR A 146 3.49 22.38 -0.07
C TYR A 146 3.85 23.13 -1.36
N ARG A 147 3.21 24.26 -1.71
CA ARG A 147 3.50 24.96 -2.98
C ARG A 147 4.97 25.31 -3.16
N ALA A 148 5.64 25.75 -2.09
CA ALA A 148 7.04 26.15 -2.14
C ALA A 148 7.97 24.96 -2.38
N ALA A 149 7.64 23.80 -1.81
CA ALA A 149 8.39 22.56 -2.02
C ALA A 149 8.19 22.00 -3.44
N PHE A 150 7.00 22.14 -4.01
CA PHE A 150 6.70 21.72 -5.38
C PHE A 150 7.25 22.66 -6.45
N GLY A 151 7.44 23.96 -6.18
CA GLY A 151 7.68 24.98 -7.21
C GLY A 151 8.90 24.78 -8.13
N LYS A 152 9.83 23.88 -7.82
CA LYS A 152 10.99 23.54 -8.67
C LYS A 152 10.91 22.13 -9.27
N LEU A 153 9.82 21.40 -9.05
CA LEU A 153 9.67 20.01 -9.44
C LEU A 153 8.85 19.89 -10.73
N PRO A 154 9.05 18.84 -11.53
CA PRO A 154 8.24 18.58 -12.73
C PRO A 154 6.74 18.47 -12.44
N THR A 155 6.39 18.06 -11.22
CA THR A 155 5.01 17.89 -10.73
C THR A 155 4.36 19.18 -10.23
N ALA A 156 5.05 20.33 -10.29
CA ALA A 156 4.54 21.61 -9.78
C ALA A 156 3.20 22.01 -10.39
N ALA A 157 3.10 21.95 -11.72
CA ALA A 157 1.88 22.32 -12.45
C ALA A 157 0.70 21.40 -12.10
N THR A 158 0.97 20.09 -11.94
CA THR A 158 -0.04 19.12 -11.51
C THR A 158 -0.55 19.41 -10.10
N PHE A 159 0.37 19.68 -9.16
CA PHE A 159 0.01 20.03 -7.79
C PHE A 159 -0.81 21.32 -7.74
N GLU A 160 -0.41 22.34 -8.49
CA GLU A 160 -1.14 23.60 -8.59
C GLU A 160 -2.55 23.38 -9.17
N ALA A 161 -2.68 22.66 -10.28
CA ALA A 161 -3.98 22.38 -10.90
C ALA A 161 -4.95 21.65 -9.95
N LEU A 162 -4.46 20.68 -9.18
CA LEU A 162 -5.28 19.94 -8.21
C LEU A 162 -5.72 20.80 -7.02
N THR A 163 -4.87 21.74 -6.58
CA THR A 163 -5.09 22.48 -5.34
C THR A 163 -5.62 23.89 -5.54
N ALA A 164 -5.58 24.41 -6.76
CA ALA A 164 -6.18 25.69 -7.15
C ALA A 164 -7.67 25.59 -7.50
N ALA A 165 -8.19 24.36 -7.66
CA ALA A 165 -9.58 24.17 -8.02
C ALA A 165 -10.52 24.50 -6.86
N ILE A 166 -11.41 25.47 -7.12
CA ILE A 166 -12.56 25.82 -6.28
C ILE A 166 -13.79 25.32 -7.06
N GLY A 167 -14.58 24.43 -6.48
CA GLY A 167 -15.71 23.76 -7.13
C GLY A 167 -15.41 22.35 -7.65
N ALA A 168 -16.20 21.88 -8.62
CA ALA A 168 -16.04 20.57 -9.23
C ALA A 168 -14.81 20.52 -10.14
N ILE A 169 -13.83 19.67 -9.81
CA ILE A 169 -12.66 19.44 -10.67
C ILE A 169 -13.08 18.70 -11.94
N ASP A 170 -12.57 19.16 -13.08
CA ASP A 170 -12.70 18.49 -14.37
C ASP A 170 -12.08 17.08 -14.32
N PRO A 171 -12.83 16.02 -14.70
CA PRO A 171 -12.30 14.67 -14.83
C PRO A 171 -11.00 14.57 -15.65
N ALA A 172 -10.82 15.41 -16.66
CA ALA A 172 -9.59 15.43 -17.45
C ALA A 172 -8.38 15.90 -16.62
N THR A 173 -8.57 16.89 -15.74
CA THR A 173 -7.54 17.33 -14.80
C THR A 173 -7.16 16.23 -13.82
N VAL A 174 -8.13 15.50 -13.25
CA VAL A 174 -7.84 14.35 -12.38
C VAL A 174 -7.06 13.28 -13.12
N SER A 175 -7.50 12.92 -14.34
CA SER A 175 -6.83 11.90 -15.15
C SER A 175 -5.39 12.29 -15.50
N ALA A 176 -5.17 13.53 -15.92
CA ALA A 176 -3.83 14.05 -16.20
C ALA A 176 -2.96 14.06 -14.95
N ALA A 177 -3.54 14.42 -13.80
CA ALA A 177 -2.84 14.42 -12.55
C ALA A 177 -2.43 13.01 -12.11
N MET A 178 -3.32 12.02 -12.24
CA MET A 178 -3.01 10.61 -11.96
C MET A 178 -1.84 10.11 -12.83
N ALA A 179 -1.79 10.49 -14.10
CA ALA A 179 -0.72 10.11 -15.02
C ALA A 179 0.63 10.79 -14.69
N ALA A 180 0.61 11.94 -14.03
CA ALA A 180 1.80 12.71 -13.66
C ALA A 180 2.37 12.32 -12.28
N ILE A 181 1.70 11.45 -11.53
CA ILE A 181 2.19 10.97 -10.23
C ILE A 181 3.47 10.14 -10.46
N PRO A 182 4.57 10.41 -9.72
CA PRO A 182 5.74 9.54 -9.75
C PRO A 182 5.36 8.10 -9.42
N SER A 183 5.94 7.13 -10.14
CA SER A 183 5.62 5.70 -9.95
C SER A 183 6.03 5.15 -8.58
N ALA A 184 6.94 5.84 -7.88
CA ALA A 184 7.39 5.46 -6.55
C ALA A 184 6.24 5.47 -5.53
N SER A 185 5.91 4.30 -4.98
CA SER A 185 4.87 4.14 -3.97
C SER A 185 5.41 4.31 -2.54
N PRO A 186 4.63 4.94 -1.64
CA PRO A 186 4.82 4.86 -0.19
C PRO A 186 4.96 3.46 0.40
N ALA A 187 4.39 2.42 -0.24
CA ALA A 187 4.49 1.03 0.23
C ALA A 187 5.69 0.26 -0.33
N GLY A 188 6.56 0.91 -1.11
CA GLY A 188 7.72 0.25 -1.72
C GLY A 188 7.31 -0.94 -2.59
N ASP A 189 8.06 -2.04 -2.49
CA ASP A 189 7.88 -3.26 -3.30
C ASP A 189 6.51 -3.94 -3.12
N ILE A 190 5.81 -3.67 -2.01
CA ILE A 190 4.46 -4.19 -1.80
C ILE A 190 3.46 -3.58 -2.79
N ALA A 191 3.73 -2.39 -3.31
CA ALA A 191 2.86 -1.74 -4.29
C ALA A 191 2.71 -2.58 -5.56
N ASP A 192 3.77 -3.25 -6.01
CA ASP A 192 3.71 -4.13 -7.19
C ASP A 192 2.77 -5.33 -6.95
N LEU A 193 2.76 -5.86 -5.73
CA LEU A 193 1.82 -6.92 -5.33
C LEU A 193 0.39 -6.38 -5.24
N VAL A 194 0.23 -5.15 -4.75
CA VAL A 194 -1.08 -4.48 -4.71
C VAL A 194 -1.59 -4.29 -6.13
N ASP A 195 -0.77 -3.87 -7.09
CA ASP A 195 -1.20 -3.59 -8.46
C ASP A 195 -1.42 -4.85 -9.31
N ALA A 196 -0.88 -5.99 -8.90
CA ALA A 196 -1.17 -7.28 -9.52
C ALA A 196 -2.69 -7.53 -9.57
N ALA A 197 -3.21 -7.85 -10.75
CA ALA A 197 -4.60 -8.22 -10.93
C ALA A 197 -4.77 -9.70 -10.57
N PRO A 198 -5.80 -10.09 -9.78
CA PRO A 198 -6.13 -11.49 -9.63
C PRO A 198 -6.52 -12.07 -11.00
N ALA A 199 -6.06 -13.29 -11.31
CA ALA A 199 -6.43 -13.94 -12.55
C ALA A 199 -7.97 -14.03 -12.60
N VAL A 200 -8.58 -13.49 -13.65
CA VAL A 200 -10.01 -13.64 -13.88
C VAL A 200 -10.25 -15.14 -14.10
N ALA A 201 -10.90 -15.80 -13.13
CA ALA A 201 -11.36 -17.16 -13.33
C ALA A 201 -12.27 -17.18 -14.57
N PRO A 202 -12.09 -18.12 -15.52
CA PRO A 202 -13.01 -18.23 -16.64
C PRO A 202 -14.44 -18.44 -16.11
N PRO A 203 -15.47 -17.89 -16.79
CA PRO A 203 -16.85 -18.07 -16.35
C PRO A 203 -17.13 -19.58 -16.25
N ALA A 204 -17.68 -20.01 -15.11
CA ALA A 204 -18.18 -21.36 -14.96
C ALA A 204 -19.27 -21.58 -16.02
N GLY A 205 -18.94 -22.40 -17.02
CA GLY A 205 -19.88 -22.87 -18.04
C GLY A 205 -20.83 -23.93 -17.50
#